data_AF-A0A8R2B785-F1
#
_entry.id   AF-A0A8R2B785-F1
#
_cell.length_a   1.000
_cell.length_b   1.000
_cell.length_c   1.000
_cell.angle_alpha   90.00
_cell.angle_beta   90.00
_cell.angle_gamma   90.00
#
_symmetry.space_group_name_H-M   'P 1'
#
loop_
_entity.id
_entity.type
_entity.pdbx_description
1 polymer ?
#
loop_
_entity_poly.entity_id
_entity_poly.type
_entity_poly.pdbx_seq_one_letter_code
_entity_poly.pdbx_strand_id
1 'polypeptide(L)'
;MVTGLNESALSTSTQIHSQTYDYDIGVYVEKTCTNDEKYKILKNRWIPNEFYKFPISGTRKLKFQRNWLLEFPWLSYSEKLDGAFCVFCFLFCSKEVGKGSHISTKSLVVTPFCRWKDAKEQFRYHTNLEYHKTSCIVAQNFIDVHEKKIVDISLQLNTARLATIEQNRQILSSIVETIILIGRQEIALRGHRDSGPILSKVSNHNVT
;
A
#
# COMPACT_ATOMS: atom_id res chain seq x y z
N MET A 1 -36.99 4.25 -55.37
CA MET A 1 -35.64 4.62 -54.87
C MET A 1 -35.66 4.51 -53.35
N VAL A 2 -34.63 3.87 -52.79
CA VAL A 2 -34.29 3.75 -51.34
C VAL A 2 -35.22 2.77 -50.57
N THR A 3 -34.88 1.47 -50.43
CA THR A 3 -34.04 0.83 -49.39
C THR A 3 -34.48 1.20 -47.96
N GLY A 4 -34.65 0.35 -46.96
CA GLY A 4 -34.14 -0.98 -46.64
C GLY A 4 -34.27 -1.11 -45.10
N LEU A 5 -34.37 -2.36 -44.65
CA LEU A 5 -34.34 -2.89 -43.27
C LEU A 5 -33.69 -1.99 -42.19
N ASN A 6 -34.27 -1.92 -40.98
CA ASN A 6 -33.84 -2.80 -39.86
C ASN A 6 -34.55 -2.43 -38.53
N GLU A 7 -35.15 -3.44 -37.91
CA GLU A 7 -35.51 -3.46 -36.49
C GLU A 7 -34.24 -3.42 -35.63
N SER A 8 -34.19 -2.55 -34.62
CA SER A 8 -33.53 -2.74 -33.31
C SER A 8 -33.15 -1.38 -32.70
N ALA A 9 -34.14 -0.67 -32.15
CA ALA A 9 -33.85 0.48 -31.29
C ALA A 9 -33.61 0.00 -29.86
N LEU A 10 -32.39 -0.49 -29.65
CA LEU A 10 -31.52 -0.25 -28.50
C LEU A 10 -32.22 -0.11 -27.13
N SER A 11 -32.39 -1.26 -26.47
CA SER A 11 -32.51 -1.36 -25.02
C SER A 11 -31.19 -0.91 -24.38
N THR A 12 -31.07 0.38 -24.09
CA THR A 12 -29.99 0.90 -23.23
C THR A 12 -30.27 0.47 -21.80
N SER A 13 -29.79 -0.73 -21.48
CA SER A 13 -29.65 -1.22 -20.11
C SER A 13 -28.93 -0.16 -19.30
N THR A 14 -29.64 0.40 -18.31
CA THR A 14 -29.07 1.29 -17.31
C THR A 14 -28.14 0.44 -16.45
N GLN A 15 -26.87 0.35 -16.84
CA GLN A 15 -25.83 -0.11 -15.94
C GLN A 15 -25.70 0.95 -14.83
N ILE A 16 -26.37 0.70 -13.71
CA ILE A 16 -26.09 1.33 -12.44
C ILE A 16 -24.62 1.04 -12.16
N HIS A 17 -23.77 2.02 -12.46
CA HIS A 17 -22.35 1.96 -12.17
C HIS A 17 -22.23 1.94 -10.65
N SER A 18 -22.07 0.74 -10.08
CA SER A 18 -21.59 0.55 -8.72
C SER A 18 -20.26 1.28 -8.63
N GLN A 19 -20.27 2.52 -8.12
CA GLN A 19 -19.04 3.24 -7.81
C GLN A 19 -18.37 2.48 -6.67
N THR A 20 -17.42 1.61 -7.00
CA THR A 20 -16.64 0.95 -5.97
C THR A 20 -15.67 2.00 -5.43
N TYR A 21 -15.88 2.42 -4.17
CA TYR A 21 -14.98 3.30 -3.42
C TYR A 21 -13.76 2.51 -2.92
N ASP A 22 -13.28 1.58 -3.75
CA ASP A 22 -12.18 0.69 -3.41
C ASP A 22 -10.95 1.56 -3.12
N TYR A 23 -10.31 1.27 -1.97
CA TYR A 23 -9.15 2.02 -1.49
C TYR A 23 -9.40 3.50 -1.15
N ASP A 24 -10.65 3.90 -0.83
CA ASP A 24 -10.91 5.16 -0.13
C ASP A 24 -10.19 5.16 1.22
N ILE A 25 -9.33 6.15 1.42
CA ILE A 25 -8.50 6.30 2.62
C ILE A 25 -9.32 6.36 3.92
N GLY A 26 -10.54 6.91 3.88
CA GLY A 26 -11.42 7.02 5.04
C GLY A 26 -11.92 5.67 5.57
N VAL A 27 -11.87 4.62 4.75
CA VAL A 27 -12.19 3.25 5.19
C VAL A 27 -11.14 2.74 6.18
N TYR A 28 -9.89 3.21 6.07
CA TYR A 28 -8.75 2.70 6.81
C TYR A 28 -8.43 3.49 8.08
N VAL A 29 -9.16 4.56 8.40
CA VAL A 29 -8.85 5.42 9.57
C VAL A 29 -8.93 4.67 10.90
N GLU A 30 -9.83 3.70 11.01
CA GLU A 30 -10.06 2.90 12.22
C GLU A 30 -9.32 1.55 12.18
N LYS A 31 -8.62 1.24 11.09
CA LYS A 31 -8.01 -0.07 10.84
C LYS A 31 -6.48 0.05 10.72
N THR A 32 -5.76 -0.93 11.25
CA THR A 32 -4.35 -1.11 10.93
C THR A 32 -4.18 -1.64 9.51
N CYS A 33 -3.45 -0.91 8.66
CA CYS A 33 -3.17 -1.32 7.28
C CYS A 33 -1.98 -2.30 7.23
N THR A 34 -2.18 -3.45 6.59
CA THR A 34 -1.10 -4.36 6.19
C THR A 34 -0.23 -3.75 5.09
N ASN A 35 0.98 -4.28 4.88
CA ASN A 35 1.87 -3.76 3.83
C ASN A 35 1.24 -3.83 2.43
N ASP A 36 0.55 -4.93 2.10
CA ASP A 36 -0.13 -5.07 0.81
C ASP A 36 -1.26 -4.04 0.64
N GLU A 37 -2.02 -3.77 1.71
CA GLU A 37 -3.05 -2.72 1.69
C GLU A 37 -2.44 -1.34 1.51
N LYS A 38 -1.34 -1.02 2.22
CA LYS A 38 -0.60 0.24 2.03
C LYS A 38 -0.17 0.41 0.58
N TYR A 39 0.37 -0.64 -0.04
CA TYR A 39 0.77 -0.60 -1.45
C TYR A 39 -0.42 -0.35 -2.38
N LYS A 40 -1.53 -1.07 -2.17
CA LYS A 40 -2.76 -0.88 -2.94
C LYS A 40 -3.34 0.52 -2.78
N ILE A 41 -3.35 1.10 -1.58
CA ILE A 41 -3.78 2.48 -1.33
C ILE A 41 -2.86 3.48 -2.05
N LEU A 42 -1.54 3.23 -2.11
CA LEU A 42 -0.63 4.14 -2.80
C LEU A 42 -0.83 4.13 -4.33
N LYS A 43 -1.08 2.95 -4.92
CA LYS A 43 -1.20 2.78 -6.39
C LYS A 43 -2.61 2.97 -6.93
N ASN A 44 -3.60 2.47 -6.21
CA ASN A 44 -4.97 2.32 -6.67
C ASN A 44 -5.96 3.14 -5.82
N ARG A 45 -5.49 4.18 -5.13
CA ARG A 45 -6.39 5.06 -4.36
C ARG A 45 -7.53 5.56 -5.22
N TRP A 46 -8.69 5.61 -4.60
CA TRP A 46 -9.83 6.27 -5.19
C TRP A 46 -9.55 7.76 -5.43
N ILE A 47 -9.75 8.19 -6.66
CA ILE A 47 -9.71 9.59 -7.06
C ILE A 47 -11.11 9.88 -7.61
N PRO A 48 -11.82 10.91 -7.09
CA PRO A 48 -13.09 11.33 -7.66
C PRO A 48 -12.99 11.49 -9.18
N ASN A 49 -14.06 11.31 -9.94
CA ASN A 49 -14.03 11.62 -11.39
C ASN A 49 -14.30 13.12 -11.64
N GLU A 50 -14.25 13.57 -12.90
CA GLU A 50 -14.47 14.98 -13.26
C GLU A 50 -15.91 15.47 -13.00
N PHE A 51 -16.87 14.56 -13.05
CA PHE A 51 -18.29 14.84 -12.83
C PHE A 51 -18.71 14.70 -11.36
N TYR A 52 -17.78 14.32 -10.49
CA TYR A 52 -18.06 14.11 -9.07
C TYR A 52 -18.42 15.45 -8.39
N LYS A 53 -19.51 15.45 -7.64
CA LYS A 53 -20.06 16.64 -6.97
C LYS A 53 -19.65 16.67 -5.50
N PHE A 54 -18.58 17.41 -5.20
CA PHE A 54 -18.13 17.60 -3.83
C PHE A 54 -19.20 18.25 -2.94
N PRO A 55 -19.42 17.75 -1.71
CA PRO A 55 -20.30 18.35 -0.73
C PRO A 55 -19.95 19.80 -0.45
N ILE A 56 -20.99 20.60 -0.23
CA ILE A 56 -20.86 22.01 0.14
C ILE A 56 -20.86 22.09 1.67
N SER A 57 -19.83 22.72 2.22
CA SER A 57 -19.65 22.88 3.65
C SER A 57 -19.70 24.35 4.09
N GLY A 58 -20.33 24.57 5.26
CA GLY A 58 -20.39 25.84 5.96
C GLY A 58 -21.28 26.91 5.30
N THR A 59 -21.33 28.08 5.96
CA THR A 59 -22.18 29.21 5.57
C THR A 59 -21.77 29.86 4.24
N ARG A 60 -20.47 29.81 3.92
CA ARG A 60 -19.90 30.37 2.69
C ARG A 60 -20.05 29.46 1.47
N LYS A 61 -20.73 28.32 1.63
CA LYS A 61 -20.97 27.34 0.57
C LYS A 61 -19.68 26.91 -0.15
N LEU A 62 -18.61 26.67 0.61
CA LEU A 62 -17.33 26.25 0.06
C LEU A 62 -17.30 24.73 -0.12
N LYS A 63 -16.51 24.25 -1.08
CA LYS A 63 -16.35 22.83 -1.35
C LYS A 63 -14.90 22.50 -1.69
N PHE A 64 -14.55 21.23 -1.57
CA PHE A 64 -13.28 20.71 -2.07
C PHE A 64 -13.16 20.97 -3.58
N GLN A 65 -11.96 21.34 -4.04
CA GLN A 65 -11.69 21.59 -5.45
C GLN A 65 -10.84 20.46 -6.02
N ARG A 66 -11.34 19.81 -7.08
CA ARG A 66 -10.64 18.73 -7.79
C ARG A 66 -9.20 19.11 -8.17
N ASN A 67 -8.99 20.34 -8.62
CA ASN A 67 -7.67 20.82 -9.06
C ASN A 67 -6.61 20.72 -7.96
N TRP A 68 -6.99 20.71 -6.68
CA TRP A 68 -6.03 20.49 -5.59
C TRP A 68 -5.40 19.09 -5.63
N LEU A 69 -6.08 18.07 -6.16
CA LEU A 69 -5.52 16.73 -6.35
C LEU A 69 -4.41 16.72 -7.41
N LEU A 70 -4.49 17.63 -8.40
CA LEU A 70 -3.46 17.80 -9.42
C LEU A 70 -2.28 18.63 -8.89
N GLU A 71 -2.58 19.67 -8.10
CA GLU A 71 -1.56 20.56 -7.50
C GLU A 71 -0.78 19.87 -6.38
N PHE A 72 -1.41 18.96 -5.63
CA PHE A 72 -0.81 18.26 -4.49
C PHE A 72 -0.95 16.74 -4.68
N PRO A 73 0.05 16.05 -5.27
CA PRO A 73 -0.04 14.61 -5.56
C PRO A 73 -0.24 13.71 -4.33
N TRP A 74 0.14 14.19 -3.15
CA TRP A 74 -0.06 13.48 -1.87
C TRP A 74 -1.49 13.60 -1.32
N LEU A 75 -2.31 14.49 -1.88
CA LEU A 75 -3.65 14.80 -1.38
C LEU A 75 -4.63 13.71 -1.80
N SER A 76 -5.43 13.26 -0.84
CA SER A 76 -6.56 12.37 -1.05
C SER A 76 -7.81 13.05 -0.58
N TYR A 77 -8.90 12.94 -1.34
CA TYR A 77 -10.23 13.14 -0.78
C TYR A 77 -10.80 11.78 -0.35
N SER A 78 -11.57 11.77 0.73
CA SER A 78 -12.34 10.62 1.19
C SER A 78 -13.82 10.95 1.09
N GLU A 79 -14.57 10.11 0.39
CA GLU A 79 -16.03 10.22 0.30
C GLU A 79 -16.66 9.93 1.66
N LYS A 80 -16.21 8.84 2.28
CA LYS A 80 -16.77 8.33 3.54
C LYS A 80 -16.70 9.37 4.66
N LEU A 81 -15.64 10.17 4.69
CA LEU A 81 -15.38 11.13 5.76
C LEU A 81 -15.54 12.58 5.34
N ASP A 82 -15.98 12.84 4.10
CA ASP A 82 -16.11 14.17 3.48
C ASP A 82 -14.92 15.09 3.83
N GLY A 83 -13.72 14.65 3.45
CA GLY A 83 -12.54 15.44 3.77
C GLY A 83 -11.23 14.95 3.20
N ALA A 84 -10.24 15.82 3.32
CA ALA A 84 -8.94 15.62 2.72
C ALA A 84 -7.93 15.00 3.69
N PHE A 85 -7.07 14.14 3.16
CA PHE A 85 -5.97 13.49 3.85
C PHE A 85 -4.68 13.63 3.04
N CYS A 86 -3.54 13.54 3.72
CA CYS A 86 -2.27 13.26 3.08
C CYS A 86 -2.02 11.76 3.11
N VAL A 87 -1.98 11.11 1.95
CA VAL A 87 -1.84 9.65 1.88
C VAL A 87 -0.52 9.17 2.48
N PHE A 88 0.58 9.87 2.22
CA PHE A 88 1.89 9.48 2.71
C PHE A 88 1.95 9.60 4.23
N CYS A 89 1.52 10.73 4.77
CA CYS A 89 1.49 10.94 6.21
C CYS A 89 0.51 9.98 6.90
N PHE A 90 -0.66 9.74 6.30
CA PHE A 90 -1.64 8.79 6.84
C PHE A 90 -1.06 7.37 7.02
N LEU A 91 -0.26 6.89 6.05
CA LEU A 91 0.25 5.51 6.05
C LEU A 91 1.57 5.33 6.83
N PHE A 92 2.39 6.38 6.91
CA PHE A 92 3.77 6.29 7.39
C PHE A 92 4.13 7.23 8.53
N CYS A 93 3.25 8.17 8.89
CA CYS A 93 3.50 9.08 10.00
C CYS A 93 2.87 8.56 11.31
N SER A 94 3.59 8.75 12.41
CA SER A 94 3.04 8.57 13.75
C SER A 94 2.03 9.67 14.08
N LYS A 95 1.09 9.38 14.99
CA LYS A 95 0.06 10.34 15.46
C LYS A 95 0.64 11.54 16.23
N GLU A 96 1.87 11.41 16.69
CA GLU A 96 2.64 12.44 17.39
C GLU A 96 4.08 12.39 16.88
N VAL A 97 4.66 13.56 16.61
CA VAL A 97 6.02 13.69 16.07
C VAL A 97 6.82 14.76 16.79
N GLY A 98 8.14 14.78 16.58
CA GLY A 98 9.06 15.72 17.24
C GLY A 98 9.62 15.20 18.56
N LYS A 99 10.67 15.87 19.08
CA LYS A 99 11.33 15.49 20.34
C LYS A 99 10.32 15.61 21.49
N GLY A 100 9.96 14.48 22.10
CA GLY A 100 8.95 14.42 23.17
C GLY A 100 7.49 14.52 22.70
N SER A 101 7.18 14.15 21.44
CA SER A 101 5.80 14.07 20.93
C SER A 101 5.01 15.40 20.90
N HIS A 102 5.69 16.54 20.92
CA HIS A 102 5.03 17.85 21.04
C HIS A 102 4.25 18.29 19.78
N ILE A 103 4.53 17.73 18.61
CA ILE A 103 3.86 18.12 17.36
C ILE A 103 2.71 17.14 17.09
N SER A 104 1.48 17.63 17.20
CA SER A 104 0.30 16.84 16.91
C SER A 104 0.04 16.77 15.40
N THR A 105 0.20 15.59 14.79
CA THR A 105 -0.15 15.31 13.39
C THR A 105 -1.62 14.93 13.28
N LYS A 106 -2.52 15.80 13.74
CA LYS A 106 -3.96 15.48 13.75
C LYS A 106 -4.60 15.76 12.38
N SER A 107 -4.51 16.99 11.89
CA SER A 107 -5.11 17.39 10.62
C SER A 107 -4.39 16.75 9.42
N LEU A 108 -5.15 16.29 8.41
CA LEU A 108 -4.70 15.57 7.20
C LEU A 108 -4.15 14.15 7.45
N VAL A 109 -3.94 13.74 8.71
CA VAL A 109 -3.30 12.45 9.04
C VAL A 109 -4.23 11.59 9.89
N VAL A 110 -4.69 12.08 11.04
CA VAL A 110 -5.64 11.35 11.89
C VAL A 110 -7.08 11.76 11.59
N THR A 111 -7.29 13.06 11.37
CA THR A 111 -8.60 13.65 11.12
C THR A 111 -8.64 14.26 9.72
N PRO A 112 -9.78 14.11 9.00
CA PRO A 112 -9.96 14.74 7.71
C PRO A 112 -9.85 16.26 7.81
N PHE A 113 -9.22 16.88 6.84
CA PHE A 113 -9.25 18.33 6.68
C PHE A 113 -10.48 18.74 5.87
N CYS A 114 -11.33 19.58 6.45
CA CYS A 114 -12.58 20.07 5.84
C CYS A 114 -12.68 21.61 5.77
N ARG A 115 -11.64 22.35 6.19
CA ARG A 115 -11.65 23.83 6.23
C ARG A 115 -11.23 24.43 4.90
N TRP A 116 -12.15 24.46 3.95
CA TRP A 116 -11.87 24.85 2.56
C TRP A 116 -11.39 26.29 2.33
N LYS A 117 -11.72 27.23 3.24
CA LYS A 117 -11.32 28.65 3.13
C LYS A 117 -9.81 28.86 3.05
N ASP A 118 -9.04 28.07 3.81
CA ASP A 118 -7.59 28.24 3.98
C ASP A 118 -6.84 27.05 3.37
N ALA A 119 -7.53 26.21 2.57
CA ALA A 119 -7.05 24.91 2.10
C ALA A 119 -5.68 25.01 1.41
N LYS A 120 -5.55 25.88 0.41
CA LYS A 120 -4.29 26.03 -0.34
C LYS A 120 -3.11 26.45 0.54
N GLU A 121 -3.35 27.35 1.49
CA GLU A 121 -2.31 27.79 2.43
C GLU A 121 -1.90 26.66 3.35
N GLN A 122 -2.87 25.93 3.91
CA GLN A 122 -2.63 24.79 4.79
C GLN A 122 -1.95 23.63 4.05
N PHE A 123 -2.26 23.38 2.79
CA PHE A 123 -1.60 22.35 1.98
C PHE A 123 -0.14 22.72 1.68
N ARG A 124 0.13 23.97 1.32
CA ARG A 124 1.52 24.46 1.17
C ARG A 124 2.29 24.40 2.48
N TYR A 125 1.69 24.83 3.58
CA TYR A 125 2.29 24.71 4.91
C TYR A 125 2.61 23.25 5.25
N HIS A 126 1.66 22.33 5.03
CA HIS A 126 1.84 20.90 5.25
C HIS A 126 2.99 20.31 4.42
N THR A 127 3.12 20.75 3.16
CA THR A 127 4.19 20.29 2.26
C THR A 127 5.58 20.65 2.80
N ASN A 128 5.70 21.76 3.52
CA ASN A 128 6.96 22.20 4.12
C ASN A 128 7.29 21.55 5.46
N LEU A 129 6.37 20.80 6.07
CA LEU A 129 6.60 20.14 7.35
C LEU A 129 7.58 18.97 7.20
N GLU A 130 8.51 18.86 8.15
CA GLU A 130 9.56 17.84 8.12
C GLU A 130 9.00 16.42 8.09
N TYR A 131 7.99 16.12 8.93
CA TYR A 131 7.39 14.79 8.96
C TYR A 131 6.71 14.42 7.62
N HIS A 132 6.21 15.41 6.87
CA HIS A 132 5.65 15.16 5.55
C HIS A 132 6.74 14.75 4.57
N LYS A 133 7.85 15.50 4.52
CA LYS A 133 9.01 15.17 3.67
C LYS A 133 9.55 13.78 4.00
N THR A 134 9.71 13.46 5.28
CA THR A 134 10.12 12.11 5.71
C THR A 134 9.12 11.06 5.27
N SER A 135 7.82 11.30 5.42
CA SER A 135 6.78 10.35 4.99
C SER A 135 6.77 10.13 3.48
N CYS A 136 7.04 11.16 2.68
CA CYS A 136 7.21 11.05 1.23
C CYS A 136 8.40 10.16 0.87
N ILE A 137 9.55 10.33 1.53
CA ILE A 137 10.75 9.51 1.30
C ILE A 137 10.47 8.05 1.70
N VAL A 138 9.85 7.82 2.86
CA VAL A 138 9.48 6.48 3.32
C VAL A 138 8.49 5.82 2.37
N ALA A 139 7.48 6.55 1.90
CA ALA A 139 6.51 6.04 0.93
C ALA A 139 7.17 5.62 -0.39
N GLN A 140 8.11 6.44 -0.89
CA GLN A 140 8.84 6.13 -2.12
C GLN A 140 9.70 4.88 -1.95
N ASN A 141 10.50 4.81 -0.88
CA ASN A 141 11.29 3.63 -0.57
C ASN A 141 10.43 2.38 -0.40
N PHE A 142 9.27 2.50 0.25
CA PHE A 142 8.33 1.41 0.41
C PHE A 142 7.82 0.87 -0.93
N ILE A 143 7.47 1.76 -1.86
CA ILE A 143 7.06 1.38 -3.22
C ILE A 143 8.21 0.66 -3.95
N ASP A 144 9.42 1.19 -3.88
CA ASP A 144 10.57 0.65 -4.60
C ASP A 144 11.02 -0.72 -4.06
N VAL A 145 10.95 -0.93 -2.75
CA VAL A 145 11.20 -2.24 -2.12
C VAL A 145 10.10 -3.24 -2.50
N HIS A 146 8.83 -2.81 -2.46
CA HIS A 146 7.70 -3.67 -2.81
C HIS A 146 7.73 -4.09 -4.30
N GLU A 147 8.17 -3.20 -5.18
CA GLU A 147 8.37 -3.46 -6.62
C GLU A 147 9.68 -4.19 -6.91
N LYS A 148 10.46 -4.58 -5.88
CA LYS A 148 11.76 -5.26 -5.98
C LYS A 148 12.81 -4.49 -6.79
N LYS A 149 12.66 -3.17 -6.92
CA LYS A 149 13.66 -2.28 -7.53
C LYS A 149 14.86 -2.08 -6.61
N ILE A 150 14.59 -2.06 -5.30
CA ILE A 150 15.60 -1.84 -4.26
C ILE A 150 15.50 -2.98 -3.25
N VAL A 151 16.66 -3.45 -2.77
CA VAL A 151 16.73 -4.44 -1.70
C VAL A 151 16.35 -3.77 -0.37
N ASP A 152 15.63 -4.47 0.50
CA ASP A 152 15.25 -3.92 1.81
C ASP A 152 16.46 -3.34 2.58
N ILE A 153 16.27 -2.17 3.21
CA ILE A 153 17.36 -1.40 3.85
C ILE A 153 18.04 -2.23 4.97
N SER A 154 17.27 -3.02 5.72
CA SER A 154 17.84 -3.87 6.78
C SER A 154 18.78 -4.93 6.22
N LEU A 155 18.52 -5.37 4.99
CA LEU A 155 19.33 -6.34 4.29
C LEU A 155 20.53 -5.67 3.60
N GLN A 156 20.41 -4.43 3.12
CA GLN A 156 21.53 -3.65 2.61
C GLN A 156 22.61 -3.38 3.68
N LEU A 157 22.19 -3.09 4.92
CA LEU A 157 23.11 -2.84 6.03
C LEU A 157 23.76 -4.12 6.57
N ASN A 158 23.18 -5.29 6.29
CA ASN A 158 23.64 -6.56 6.81
C ASN A 158 24.19 -7.44 5.68
N THR A 159 25.39 -7.11 5.22
CA THR A 159 26.12 -7.83 4.18
C THR A 159 26.33 -9.31 4.51
N ALA A 160 26.52 -9.65 5.80
CA ALA A 160 26.65 -11.03 6.24
C ALA A 160 25.35 -11.81 6.01
N ARG A 161 24.19 -11.22 6.33
CA ARG A 161 22.88 -11.84 6.06
C ARG A 161 22.63 -12.00 4.56
N LEU A 162 23.03 -11.03 3.74
CA LEU A 162 22.99 -11.16 2.27
C LEU A 162 23.81 -12.35 1.78
N ALA A 163 25.05 -12.49 2.26
CA ALA A 163 25.92 -13.61 1.89
C ALA A 163 25.33 -14.96 2.31
N THR A 164 24.75 -15.05 3.51
CA THR A 164 24.07 -16.27 3.98
C THR A 164 22.85 -16.61 3.11
N ILE A 165 22.03 -15.62 2.75
CA ILE A 165 20.87 -15.84 1.87
C ILE A 165 21.35 -16.37 0.52
N GLU A 166 22.39 -15.76 -0.07
CA GLU A 166 22.92 -16.19 -1.35
C GLU A 166 23.49 -17.62 -1.27
N GLN A 167 24.29 -17.92 -0.25
CA GLN A 167 24.83 -19.26 -0.03
C GLN A 167 23.71 -20.30 0.13
N ASN A 168 22.66 -19.98 0.89
CA ASN A 168 21.51 -20.87 1.06
C ASN A 168 20.77 -21.12 -0.26
N ARG A 169 20.68 -20.12 -1.15
CA ARG A 169 20.09 -20.30 -2.50
C ARG A 169 20.93 -21.23 -3.36
N GLN A 170 22.25 -21.11 -3.31
CA GLN A 170 23.15 -22.02 -4.03
C GLN A 170 23.01 -23.46 -3.51
N ILE A 171 23.01 -23.65 -2.19
CA ILE A 171 22.80 -24.97 -1.57
C ILE A 171 21.45 -25.57 -1.97
N LEU A 172 20.38 -24.78 -1.94
CA LEU A 172 19.05 -25.24 -2.36
C LEU A 172 19.02 -25.64 -3.84
N SER A 173 19.69 -24.89 -4.73
CA SER A 173 19.82 -25.27 -6.14
C SER A 173 20.49 -26.63 -6.27
N SER A 174 21.62 -26.84 -5.59
CA SER A 174 22.35 -28.13 -5.62
C SER A 174 21.52 -29.29 -5.06
N ILE A 175 20.75 -29.07 -4.00
CA ILE A 175 19.84 -30.09 -3.45
C ILE A 175 18.79 -30.46 -4.50
N VAL A 176 18.16 -29.47 -5.14
CA VAL A 176 17.15 -29.70 -6.18
C VAL A 176 17.74 -30.41 -7.39
N GLU A 177 18.93 -30.02 -7.85
CA GLU A 177 19.65 -30.69 -8.94
C GLU A 177 19.96 -32.15 -8.59
N THR A 178 20.38 -32.41 -7.36
CA THR A 178 20.64 -33.77 -6.88
C THR A 178 19.36 -34.59 -6.89
N ILE A 179 18.24 -34.04 -6.40
CA ILE A 179 16.92 -34.70 -6.43
C ILE A 179 16.50 -35.03 -7.87
N ILE A 180 16.70 -34.11 -8.81
CA ILE A 180 16.40 -34.33 -10.23
C ILE A 180 17.29 -35.44 -10.80
N LEU A 181 18.59 -35.44 -10.49
CA LEU A 181 19.55 -36.42 -10.98
C LEU A 181 19.19 -37.84 -10.52
N ILE A 182 18.98 -38.03 -9.22
CA ILE A 182 18.64 -39.34 -8.66
C ILE A 182 17.24 -39.79 -9.08
N GLY A 183 16.30 -38.87 -9.25
CA GLY A 183 14.99 -39.16 -9.82
C GLY A 183 15.06 -39.68 -11.26
N ARG A 184 15.96 -39.13 -12.09
CA ARG A 184 16.21 -39.61 -13.47
C ARG A 184 16.90 -40.97 -13.50
N GLN A 185 17.68 -41.30 -12.49
CA GLN A 185 18.38 -42.57 -12.36
C GLN A 185 17.56 -43.64 -11.62
N GLU A 186 16.31 -43.32 -11.25
CA GLU A 186 15.43 -44.18 -10.45
C GLU A 186 16.04 -44.62 -9.11
N ILE A 187 16.94 -43.80 -8.56
CA ILE A 187 17.58 -44.04 -7.26
C ILE A 187 16.65 -43.52 -6.16
N ALA A 188 16.36 -44.39 -5.18
CA ALA A 188 15.55 -44.02 -4.03
C ALA A 188 16.24 -42.92 -3.19
N LEU A 189 15.48 -41.89 -2.82
CA LEU A 189 15.90 -40.82 -1.90
C LEU A 189 16.22 -41.32 -0.48
N ARG A 190 15.70 -42.48 -0.11
CA ARG A 190 15.92 -43.12 1.19
C ARG A 190 16.80 -44.35 1.04
N GLY A 191 17.70 -44.54 1.99
CA GLY A 191 18.50 -45.74 2.11
C GLY A 191 17.72 -46.92 2.70
N HIS A 192 18.26 -48.13 2.51
CA HIS A 192 17.70 -49.39 3.00
C HIS A 192 17.49 -49.48 4.53
N ARG A 193 18.08 -48.57 5.31
CA ARG A 193 18.06 -48.56 6.79
C ARG A 193 17.33 -47.37 7.42
N ASP A 194 16.55 -46.62 6.65
CA ASP A 194 15.90 -45.39 7.12
C ASP A 194 14.58 -45.64 7.88
N SER A 195 14.55 -46.71 8.68
CA SER A 195 13.40 -47.18 9.46
C SER A 195 13.41 -46.54 10.86
N GLY A 196 13.27 -45.22 10.93
CA GLY A 196 13.24 -44.47 12.18
C GLY A 196 12.14 -43.41 12.20
N PRO A 197 11.57 -43.07 13.37
CA PRO A 197 10.64 -41.94 13.47
C PRO A 197 11.34 -40.64 13.05
N ILE A 198 10.74 -39.90 12.10
CA ILE A 198 11.31 -38.68 11.50
C ILE A 198 11.49 -37.54 12.52
N LEU A 199 10.79 -37.60 13.66
CA LEU A 199 10.81 -36.60 14.72
C LEU A 199 11.52 -37.15 15.96
N SER A 200 12.84 -37.07 16.02
CA SER A 200 13.54 -37.19 17.29
C SER A 200 13.32 -35.89 18.08
N LYS A 201 12.85 -36.02 19.33
CA LYS A 201 12.54 -34.91 20.23
C LYS A 201 13.75 -33.98 20.33
N VAL A 202 13.61 -32.72 19.93
CA VAL A 202 14.58 -31.67 20.21
C VAL A 202 14.62 -31.51 21.74
N SER A 203 15.71 -31.97 22.36
CA SER A 203 15.99 -31.75 23.77
C SER A 203 16.22 -30.26 23.97
N ASN A 204 15.27 -29.55 24.58
CA ASN A 204 15.45 -28.19 25.05
C ASN A 204 16.55 -28.16 26.11
N HIS A 205 17.77 -27.83 25.74
CA HIS A 205 18.78 -27.40 26.71
C HIS A 205 18.43 -25.97 27.14
N ASN A 206 17.70 -25.87 28.25
CA ASN A 206 17.58 -24.65 29.02
C ASN A 206 18.96 -24.31 29.58
N VAL A 207 19.57 -23.25 29.07
CA VAL A 207 20.75 -22.62 29.69
C VAL A 207 20.23 -21.79 30.86
N THR A 208 20.52 -22.25 32.08
CA THR A 208 20.53 -21.43 33.31
C THR A 208 21.70 -20.47 33.31
#